data_AF-A0A8A2VGP7-F1
#
_entry.id   AF-A0A8A2VGP7-F1
#
_cell.length_a   1.000
_cell.length_b   1.000
_cell.length_c   1.000
_cell.angle_alpha   90.00
_cell.angle_beta   90.00
_cell.angle_gamma   90.00
#
_symmetry.space_group_name_H-M   'P 1'
#
loop_
_entity.id
_entity.type
_entity.pdbx_description
1 polymer ?
#
loop_
_entity_poly.entity_id
_entity_poly.type
_entity_poly.pdbx_seq_one_letter_code
_entity_poly.pdbx_strand_id
1 'polypeptide(L)'
;MTCPHLEYRDESDGTRFDEARAYCTAADRFVQPMRADVCNDRYDHAHDRHCEIYLEHADSDGAGRSDDEAVNAGAGSGGRTESEVDDGGER
;
A
#
# COMPACT_ATOMS: atom_id res chain seq x y z
N MET A 1 4.91 -9.82 2.94
CA MET A 1 4.91 -9.77 4.42
C MET A 1 3.51 -10.12 4.88
N THR A 2 3.33 -10.94 5.91
CA THR A 2 1.95 -11.29 6.32
C THR A 2 1.29 -10.11 7.02
N CYS A 3 -0.02 -9.96 6.83
CA CYS A 3 -0.84 -8.93 7.46
C CYS A 3 -0.78 -9.06 8.99
N PRO A 4 -0.54 -7.97 9.74
CA PRO A 4 -0.43 -8.01 11.21
C PRO A 4 -1.74 -8.36 11.93
N HIS A 5 -2.89 -8.21 11.25
CA HIS A 5 -4.20 -8.53 11.81
C HIS A 5 -4.66 -9.97 11.53
N LEU A 6 -3.85 -10.79 10.86
CA LEU A 6 -4.20 -12.17 10.54
C LEU A 6 -3.73 -13.11 11.65
N GLU A 7 -4.67 -13.83 12.26
CA GLU A 7 -4.41 -14.92 13.19
C GLU A 7 -5.08 -16.21 12.68
N TYR A 8 -4.60 -17.35 13.16
CA TYR A 8 -5.27 -18.64 12.96
C TYR A 8 -5.71 -19.16 14.32
N ARG A 9 -7.02 -19.37 14.49
CA ARG A 9 -7.63 -19.82 15.76
C ARG A 9 -8.34 -21.15 15.56
N ASP A 10 -8.13 -22.09 16.48
CA ASP A 10 -8.83 -23.39 16.50
C ASP A 10 -10.11 -23.37 17.34
N GLU A 11 -10.47 -22.26 17.96
CA GLU A 11 -11.71 -22.13 18.74
C GLU A 11 -12.38 -20.76 18.63
N SER A 12 -13.71 -20.74 18.81
CA SER A 12 -14.53 -19.54 18.98
C SER A 12 -15.80 -19.86 19.73
N ASP A 13 -16.23 -19.00 20.65
CA ASP A 13 -17.53 -19.10 21.32
C ASP A 13 -17.79 -20.48 21.96
N GLY A 14 -16.74 -21.07 22.55
CA GLY A 14 -16.80 -22.40 23.16
C GLY A 14 -16.88 -23.57 22.17
N THR A 15 -16.80 -23.30 20.87
CA THR A 15 -16.72 -24.31 19.82
C THR A 15 -15.28 -24.45 19.33
N ARG A 16 -14.76 -25.68 19.33
CA ARG A 16 -13.45 -26.01 18.75
C ARG A 16 -13.61 -26.50 17.31
N PHE A 17 -12.68 -26.13 16.45
CA PHE A 17 -12.55 -26.57 15.08
C PHE A 17 -11.47 -27.65 14.98
N ASP A 18 -11.65 -28.58 14.03
CA ASP A 18 -10.63 -29.60 13.74
C ASP A 18 -9.36 -29.01 13.11
N GLU A 19 -9.47 -27.86 12.45
CA GLU A 19 -8.39 -27.15 11.77
C GLU A 19 -8.45 -25.65 12.11
N ALA A 20 -7.29 -25.01 12.27
CA ALA A 20 -7.23 -23.61 12.63
C ALA A 20 -7.77 -22.74 11.48
N ARG A 21 -8.70 -21.83 11.81
CA ARG A 21 -9.37 -20.97 10.84
C ARG A 21 -8.81 -19.55 10.89
N ALA A 22 -8.71 -18.94 9.71
CA ALA A 22 -8.25 -17.57 9.56
C ALA A 22 -9.20 -16.58 10.26
N TYR A 23 -8.66 -15.81 11.19
CA TYR A 23 -9.36 -14.81 11.98
C TYR A 23 -8.68 -13.45 11.77
N CYS A 24 -9.49 -12.43 11.48
CA CYS A 24 -9.03 -11.06 11.32
C CYS A 24 -9.34 -10.27 12.60
N THR A 25 -8.29 -9.82 13.30
CA THR A 25 -8.44 -9.05 14.54
C THR A 25 -8.95 -7.63 14.31
N ALA A 26 -8.61 -7.01 13.17
CA ALA A 26 -9.13 -5.69 12.80
C ALA A 26 -10.66 -5.68 12.65
N ALA A 27 -11.23 -6.75 12.08
CA ALA A 27 -12.67 -6.89 11.88
C ALA A 27 -13.37 -7.79 12.92
N ASP A 28 -12.62 -8.23 13.93
CA ASP A 28 -13.05 -9.14 15.00
C ASP A 28 -13.87 -10.35 14.51
N ARG A 29 -13.45 -10.99 13.41
CA ARG A 29 -14.21 -12.10 12.81
C ARG A 29 -13.36 -13.07 12.00
N PHE A 30 -13.88 -14.28 11.82
CA PHE A 30 -13.33 -15.24 10.86
C PHE A 30 -13.51 -14.74 9.43
N VAL A 31 -12.46 -14.89 8.62
CA VAL A 31 -12.45 -14.50 7.21
C VAL A 31 -12.41 -15.72 6.30
N GLN A 32 -12.81 -15.52 5.05
CA GLN A 32 -12.78 -16.58 4.04
C GLN A 32 -11.34 -16.96 3.69
N PRO A 33 -11.07 -18.21 3.25
CA PRO A 33 -9.74 -18.65 2.82
C PRO A 33 -9.13 -17.73 1.76
N MET A 34 -9.91 -17.29 0.76
CA MET A 34 -9.40 -16.36 -0.27
C MET A 34 -8.91 -15.03 0.32
N ARG A 35 -9.54 -14.56 1.40
CA ARG A 35 -9.06 -13.36 2.08
C ARG A 35 -7.79 -13.63 2.87
N ALA A 36 -7.70 -14.81 3.49
CA ALA A 36 -6.48 -15.24 4.15
C ALA A 36 -5.32 -15.32 3.15
N ASP A 37 -5.57 -15.73 1.89
CA ASP A 37 -4.54 -15.72 0.84
C ASP A 37 -4.00 -14.31 0.58
N VAL A 38 -4.89 -13.31 0.45
CA VAL A 38 -4.48 -11.89 0.32
C VAL A 38 -3.72 -11.40 1.55
N CYS A 39 -4.19 -11.73 2.75
CA CYS A 39 -3.50 -11.34 3.99
C CYS A 39 -2.12 -12.00 4.13
N ASN A 40 -1.90 -13.18 3.54
CA ASN A 40 -0.62 -13.87 3.54
C ASN A 40 0.31 -13.45 2.39
N ASP A 41 -0.08 -12.46 1.57
CA ASP A 41 0.61 -12.06 0.34
C ASP A 41 0.80 -13.21 -0.66
N ARG A 42 -0.13 -14.18 -0.66
CA ARG A 42 -0.07 -15.33 -1.54
C ARG A 42 -0.49 -14.94 -2.95
N TYR A 43 0.16 -15.52 -3.97
CA TYR A 43 -0.14 -15.27 -5.39
C TYR A 43 -0.02 -13.80 -5.80
N ASP A 44 0.96 -13.07 -5.25
CA ASP A 44 1.20 -11.66 -5.53
C ASP A 44 0.07 -10.70 -5.08
N HIS A 45 -0.89 -11.20 -4.28
CA HIS A 45 -1.92 -10.37 -3.66
C HIS A 45 -1.42 -9.77 -2.35
N ALA A 46 -0.74 -8.64 -2.43
CA ALA A 46 -0.27 -7.92 -1.23
C ALA A 46 -1.42 -7.35 -0.36
N HIS A 47 -1.40 -7.63 0.93
CA HIS A 47 -2.41 -7.18 1.90
C HIS A 47 -2.54 -5.65 1.98
N ASP A 48 -1.43 -4.93 1.83
CA ASP A 48 -1.32 -3.48 1.85
C ASP A 48 -1.93 -2.78 0.62
N ARG A 49 -2.29 -3.54 -0.42
CA ARG A 49 -2.87 -3.03 -1.67
C ARG A 49 -4.22 -3.64 -2.00
N HIS A 50 -4.46 -4.88 -1.58
CA HIS A 50 -5.61 -5.68 -2.01
C HIS A 50 -6.58 -6.04 -0.87
N CYS A 51 -6.23 -5.80 0.40
CA CYS A 51 -7.14 -6.05 1.52
C CYS A 51 -7.80 -4.75 2.00
N GLU A 52 -9.09 -4.60 1.71
CA GLU A 52 -9.89 -3.44 2.12
C GLU A 52 -9.85 -3.20 3.63
N ILE A 53 -9.97 -4.26 4.44
CA ILE A 53 -9.93 -4.15 5.90
C ILE A 53 -8.57 -3.70 6.41
N TYR A 54 -7.48 -4.18 5.80
CA TYR A 54 -6.16 -3.70 6.22
C TYR A 54 -6.02 -2.21 5.91
N LEU A 55 -6.43 -1.78 4.71
CA LEU A 55 -6.37 -0.37 4.30
C LEU A 55 -7.18 0.53 5.23
N GLU A 56 -8.39 0.12 5.62
CA GLU A 56 -9.24 0.87 6.55
C GLU A 56 -8.61 1.05 7.95
N HIS A 57 -7.77 0.11 8.38
CA HIS A 57 -7.14 0.12 9.71
C HIS A 57 -5.69 0.63 9.70
N ALA A 58 -4.99 0.53 8.57
CA ALA A 58 -3.60 0.98 8.41
C ALA A 58 -3.43 2.49 8.64
N ASP A 59 -4.45 3.28 8.33
CA ASP A 59 -4.50 4.71 8.66
C ASP A 59 -4.55 4.96 10.18
N SER A 60 -5.04 4.00 10.96
CA SER A 60 -5.18 4.07 12.42
C SER A 60 -3.98 3.46 13.17
N ASP A 61 -3.30 2.48 12.59
CA ASP A 61 -2.19 1.72 13.21
C ASP A 61 -0.80 2.39 13.08
N GLY A 62 -0.73 3.57 12.43
CA GLY A 62 0.46 4.41 12.46
C GLY A 62 1.50 4.09 11.38
N ALA A 63 1.25 4.59 10.17
CA ALA A 63 2.34 5.02 9.29
C ALA A 63 3.01 6.29 9.88
N GLY A 64 3.72 6.09 11.00
CA GLY A 64 4.71 7.03 11.51
C GLY A 64 5.87 7.10 10.53
N ARG A 65 5.84 8.11 9.67
CA ARG A 65 6.96 9.00 9.37
C ARG A 65 8.31 8.31 9.07
N SER A 66 8.58 8.05 7.79
CA SER A 66 9.96 8.13 7.27
C SER A 66 10.23 9.57 6.85
N ASP A 67 10.45 10.47 7.83
CA ASP A 67 11.17 11.73 7.61
C ASP A 67 12.67 11.41 7.67
N ASP A 68 13.22 10.89 6.57
CA ASP A 68 14.65 10.86 6.23
C ASP A 68 14.65 10.65 4.70
N GLU A 69 14.89 11.63 3.84
CA GLU A 69 16.15 12.36 3.75
C GLU A 69 15.97 13.67 2.97
N ALA A 70 16.62 14.70 3.48
CA ALA A 70 16.59 16.06 3.00
C ALA A 70 17.39 16.28 1.70
N VAL A 71 16.86 17.21 0.89
CA VAL A 71 17.53 18.13 -0.04
C VAL A 71 18.35 17.56 -1.21
N ASN A 72 17.79 17.66 -2.41
CA ASN A 72 18.61 17.93 -3.61
C ASN A 72 18.60 19.42 -3.90
N ALA A 73 19.72 20.06 -3.57
CA ALA A 73 20.09 21.39 -4.02
C ALA A 73 20.83 21.30 -5.37
N GLY A 74 20.42 22.14 -6.32
CA GLY A 74 21.18 22.46 -7.54
C GLY A 74 20.57 21.89 -8.83
N ALA A 75 20.62 22.56 -9.98
CA ALA A 75 21.20 23.86 -10.32
C ALA A 75 20.81 24.20 -11.77
N GLY A 76 20.74 25.49 -12.08
CA GLY A 76 21.08 26.09 -13.38
C GLY A 76 20.10 25.87 -14.54
N SER A 77 19.35 26.89 -14.98
CA SER A 77 19.80 28.03 -15.81
C SER A 77 20.12 27.63 -17.25
N GLY A 78 19.29 28.08 -18.19
CA GLY A 78 19.62 28.02 -19.62
C GLY A 78 18.44 28.33 -20.53
N GLY A 79 17.88 29.54 -20.41
CA GLY A 79 16.98 30.07 -21.44
C GLY A 79 17.71 30.11 -22.77
N ARG A 80 17.20 29.36 -23.75
CA ARG A 80 17.68 29.43 -25.13
C ARG A 80 16.89 30.54 -25.80
N THR A 81 17.50 31.71 -25.87
CA THR A 81 16.99 32.87 -26.60
C THR A 81 16.76 32.48 -28.05
N GLU A 82 15.54 32.78 -28.51
CA GLU A 82 15.17 32.92 -29.91
C GLU A 82 16.31 33.54 -30.74
N SER A 83 16.78 32.79 -31.74
CA SER A 83 17.58 33.37 -32.82
C SER A 83 16.63 33.74 -33.94
N GLU A 84 16.37 35.05 -33.97
CA GLU A 84 16.00 35.88 -35.11
C GLU A 84 16.42 35.26 -36.47
N VAL A 85 15.44 35.07 -37.35
CA VAL A 85 15.65 35.06 -38.80
C VAL A 85 14.68 36.06 -39.43
N ASP A 86 15.20 37.27 -39.58
CA ASP A 86 14.77 38.27 -40.56
C ASP A 86 15.12 37.75 -41.96
N ASP A 87 14.14 37.66 -42.87
CA ASP A 87 14.35 37.94 -44.30
C ASP A 87 13.01 38.07 -45.05
N GLY A 88 12.80 39.24 -45.65
CA GLY A 88 12.18 39.29 -46.98
C GLY A 88 10.72 39.72 -47.06
N GLY A 89 10.46 41.00 -46.78
CA GLY A 89 9.29 41.68 -47.30
C GLY A 89 9.37 41.94 -48.82
N GLU A 90 8.20 42.33 -49.36
CA GLU A 90 7.95 42.99 -50.65
C GLU A 90 7.92 42.02 -51.88
N ARG A 91 6.85 41.88 -52.67
CA ARG A 91 5.83 42.82 -53.17
C ARG A 91 4.59 42.05 -53.65
#